data_AF-A0A947QXJ6-F1
#
_entry.id   AF-A0A947QXJ6-F1
#
_cell.length_a   1.000
_cell.length_b   1.000
_cell.length_c   1.000
_cell.angle_alpha   90.00
_cell.angle_beta   90.00
_cell.angle_gamma   90.00
#
_symmetry.space_group_name_H-M   'P 1'
#
loop_
_entity.id
_entity.type
_entity.pdbx_description
1 polymer ?
#
loop_
_entity_poly.entity_id
_entity_poly.type
_entity_poly.pdbx_seq_one_letter_code
_entity_poly.pdbx_strand_id
1 'polypeptide(L)'
;MKKKYRKWEPHLLIADELLSVIIILAITLLRPDYLFIGVYVLIIPYLILSRRTRLLPNLVISSIIAIIWTYLASSMYDYNHVYITILGMNAYPLFGWAIGLFGVYMIFSHYGYRFKKCRFTKKLLLFCLMYWILLIIAETVAYHIFNIHDLATAAYSGLPLCNCMHAPHWMQAAYFAMGPIYFLIIELKSRYDSSRI
;
A
#
# COMPACT_ATOMS: atom_id res chain seq x y z
N MET A 1 -6.75 24.74 10.52
CA MET A 1 -5.61 24.04 9.86
C MET A 1 -4.70 23.14 10.75
N LYS A 2 -4.95 22.94 12.06
CA LYS A 2 -3.91 22.46 13.01
C LYS A 2 -3.71 20.93 13.23
N LYS A 3 -4.61 20.02 12.80
CA LYS A 3 -4.57 18.61 13.28
C LYS A 3 -4.16 17.50 12.28
N LYS A 4 -3.89 17.82 11.00
CA LYS A 4 -3.63 16.80 9.95
C LYS A 4 -2.33 16.01 10.14
N TYR A 5 -1.27 16.68 10.58
CA TYR A 5 0.03 16.06 10.83
C TYR A 5 0.40 16.30 12.28
N ARG A 6 -0.10 15.42 13.15
CA ARG A 6 0.30 15.38 14.56
C ARG A 6 1.67 14.69 14.59
N LYS A 7 2.61 15.25 15.36
CA LYS A 7 3.83 14.51 15.69
C LYS A 7 3.38 13.29 16.50
N TRP A 8 3.60 12.10 15.98
CA TRP A 8 3.27 10.88 16.69
C TRP A 8 4.15 10.71 17.91
N GLU A 9 3.62 10.02 18.92
CA GLU A 9 4.37 9.72 20.13
C GLU A 9 5.47 8.70 19.78
N PRO A 10 6.72 8.87 20.28
CA PRO A 10 7.85 8.03 19.86
C PRO A 10 7.64 6.53 20.04
N HIS A 11 6.84 6.11 21.03
CA HIS A 11 6.53 4.68 21.22
C HIS A 11 5.66 4.10 20.10
N LEU A 12 4.81 4.92 19.46
CA LEU A 12 4.00 4.47 18.31
C LEU A 12 4.88 4.20 17.09
N LEU A 13 5.95 4.99 16.92
CA LEU A 13 6.94 4.76 15.88
C LEU A 13 7.65 3.42 16.05
N ILE A 14 8.15 3.18 17.25
CA ILE A 14 8.82 1.93 17.58
C ILE A 14 7.86 0.76 17.36
N ALA A 15 6.58 0.91 17.73
CA ALA A 15 5.57 -0.11 17.46
C ALA A 15 5.32 -0.32 15.95
N ASP A 16 5.20 0.75 15.16
CA ASP A 16 5.04 0.67 13.70
C ASP A 16 6.26 -0.04 13.04
N GLU A 17 7.49 0.28 13.49
CA GLU A 17 8.74 -0.33 13.01
C GLU A 17 8.83 -1.80 13.41
N LEU A 18 8.58 -2.14 14.67
CA LEU A 18 8.58 -3.52 15.15
C LEU A 18 7.54 -4.37 14.43
N LEU A 19 6.32 -3.85 14.23
CA LEU A 19 5.30 -4.55 13.46
C LEU A 19 5.75 -4.77 12.01
N SER A 20 6.39 -3.77 11.39
CA SER A 20 6.90 -3.91 10.02
C SER A 20 7.97 -5.00 9.93
N VAL A 21 8.89 -5.06 10.89
CA VAL A 21 9.91 -6.12 10.98
C VAL A 21 9.26 -7.49 11.20
N ILE A 22 8.29 -7.59 12.11
CA ILE A 22 7.56 -8.83 12.37
C ILE A 22 6.84 -9.31 11.11
N ILE A 23 6.21 -8.42 10.35
CA ILE A 23 5.53 -8.78 9.09
C ILE A 23 6.55 -9.27 8.04
N ILE A 24 7.70 -8.61 7.90
CA ILE A 24 8.77 -9.03 6.98
C ILE A 24 9.34 -10.40 7.39
N LEU A 25 9.46 -10.69 8.69
CA LEU A 25 9.88 -12.02 9.14
C LEU A 25 8.77 -13.04 8.96
N ALA A 26 7.51 -12.68 9.17
CA ALA A 26 6.38 -13.59 9.05
C ALA A 26 6.13 -14.03 7.60
N ILE A 27 6.50 -13.22 6.60
CA ILE A 27 6.34 -13.59 5.18
C ILE A 27 7.25 -14.76 4.77
N THR A 28 8.34 -15.02 5.50
CA THR A 28 9.20 -16.19 5.27
C THR A 28 8.62 -17.47 5.87
N LEU A 29 7.71 -17.35 6.85
CA LEU A 29 7.15 -18.47 7.63
C LEU A 29 5.72 -18.82 7.22
N LEU A 30 4.96 -17.81 6.78
CA LEU A 30 3.55 -17.92 6.47
C LEU A 30 3.31 -17.73 4.98
N ARG A 31 2.28 -18.39 4.46
CA ARG A 31 1.82 -18.11 3.10
C ARG A 31 1.42 -16.64 2.97
N PRO A 32 1.84 -15.94 1.89
CA PRO A 32 1.59 -14.51 1.73
C PRO A 32 0.11 -14.12 1.84
N ASP A 33 -0.80 -14.86 1.20
CA ASP A 33 -2.24 -14.58 1.25
C ASP A 33 -2.80 -14.58 2.69
N TYR A 34 -2.48 -15.58 3.51
CA TYR A 34 -2.88 -15.62 4.93
C TYR A 34 -2.27 -14.47 5.73
N LEU A 35 -0.99 -14.15 5.48
CA LEU A 35 -0.32 -13.05 6.17
C LEU A 35 -0.97 -11.71 5.85
N PHE A 36 -1.20 -11.39 4.57
CA PHE A 36 -1.81 -10.12 4.18
C PHE A 36 -3.26 -9.99 4.67
N ILE A 37 -4.05 -11.07 4.66
CA ILE A 37 -5.38 -11.07 5.29
C ILE A 37 -5.27 -10.77 6.80
N GLY A 38 -4.38 -11.48 7.50
CA GLY A 38 -4.17 -11.32 8.94
C GLY A 38 -3.73 -9.90 9.30
N VAL A 39 -2.74 -9.36 8.60
CA VAL A 39 -2.27 -7.98 8.78
C VAL A 39 -3.39 -6.99 8.54
N TYR A 40 -4.18 -7.16 7.47
CA TYR A 40 -5.27 -6.26 7.13
C TYR A 40 -6.31 -6.20 8.26
N VAL A 41 -6.71 -7.37 8.78
CA VAL A 41 -7.65 -7.48 9.90
C VAL A 41 -7.05 -6.84 11.17
N LEU A 42 -5.76 -7.07 11.45
CA LEU A 42 -5.08 -6.54 12.64
C LEU A 42 -4.82 -5.03 12.61
N ILE A 43 -4.79 -4.39 11.43
CA ILE A 43 -4.69 -2.92 11.33
C ILE A 43 -5.86 -2.24 12.06
N ILE A 44 -7.07 -2.79 12.02
CA ILE A 44 -8.24 -2.18 12.65
C ILE A 44 -8.10 -2.09 14.19
N PRO A 45 -7.93 -3.19 14.94
CA PRO A 45 -7.72 -3.12 16.39
C PRO A 45 -6.46 -2.33 16.72
N TYR A 46 -5.41 -2.41 15.89
CA TYR A 46 -4.20 -1.59 16.07
C TYR A 46 -4.48 -0.08 16.02
N LEU A 47 -5.27 0.39 15.05
CA LEU A 47 -5.67 1.81 14.94
C LEU A 47 -6.57 2.24 16.10
N ILE A 48 -7.41 1.35 16.62
CA ILE A 48 -8.25 1.62 17.79
C ILE A 48 -7.38 1.76 19.05
N LEU A 49 -6.53 0.77 19.33
CA LEU A 49 -5.66 0.72 20.50
C LEU A 49 -4.65 1.88 20.51
N SER A 50 -4.10 2.25 19.35
CA SER A 50 -3.20 3.40 19.21
C SER A 50 -3.90 4.76 19.15
N ARG A 51 -5.24 4.81 19.29
CA ARG A 51 -6.07 6.03 19.20
C ARG A 51 -5.90 6.77 17.86
N ARG A 52 -5.66 6.02 16.78
CA ARG A 52 -5.48 6.49 15.40
C ARG A 52 -6.69 6.24 14.51
N THR A 53 -7.88 6.13 15.09
CA THR A 53 -9.14 5.86 14.38
C THR A 53 -9.48 6.86 13.28
N ARG A 54 -8.91 8.07 13.31
CA ARG A 54 -9.00 9.05 12.21
C ARG A 54 -8.40 8.58 10.88
N LEU A 55 -7.59 7.52 10.90
CA LEU A 55 -6.98 6.91 9.73
C LEU A 55 -7.83 5.78 9.14
N LEU A 56 -8.89 5.33 9.82
CA LEU A 56 -9.81 4.31 9.29
C LEU A 56 -10.43 4.69 7.94
N PRO A 57 -10.86 5.95 7.69
CA PRO A 57 -11.33 6.33 6.36
C PRO A 57 -10.26 6.15 5.27
N ASN A 58 -8.97 6.32 5.60
CA ASN A 58 -7.89 6.14 4.63
C ASN A 58 -7.67 4.66 4.32
N LEU A 59 -7.85 3.76 5.30
CA LEU A 59 -7.85 2.31 5.08
C LEU A 59 -9.04 1.88 4.21
N VAL A 60 -10.23 2.45 4.45
CA VAL A 60 -11.41 2.19 3.60
C VAL A 60 -11.14 2.64 2.16
N ILE A 61 -10.58 3.83 1.96
CA ILE A 61 -10.25 4.33 0.61
C ILE A 61 -9.21 3.41 -0.07
N SER A 62 -8.14 2.99 0.61
CA SER A 62 -7.16 2.09 -0.02
C SER A 62 -7.77 0.74 -0.37
N SER A 63 -8.68 0.24 0.45
CA SER A 63 -9.40 -1.02 0.22
C SER A 63 -10.34 -0.92 -0.98
N ILE A 64 -11.05 0.20 -1.14
CA ILE A 64 -11.89 0.43 -2.33
C ILE A 64 -11.03 0.46 -3.60
N ILE A 65 -9.88 1.16 -3.58
CA ILE A 65 -8.96 1.19 -4.71
C ILE A 65 -8.45 -0.22 -5.03
N ALA A 66 -8.05 -0.97 -3.99
CA ALA A 66 -7.57 -2.34 -4.15
C ALA A 66 -8.64 -3.25 -4.76
N ILE A 67 -9.89 -3.20 -4.27
CA ILE A 67 -11.01 -3.96 -4.82
C ILE A 67 -11.24 -3.62 -6.30
N ILE A 68 -11.33 -2.33 -6.63
CA ILE A 68 -11.53 -1.89 -8.03
C ILE A 68 -10.39 -2.41 -8.91
N TRP A 69 -9.15 -2.24 -8.45
CA TRP A 69 -7.98 -2.68 -9.19
C TRP A 69 -7.95 -4.18 -9.41
N THR A 70 -8.08 -4.98 -8.34
CA THR A 70 -8.03 -6.44 -8.44
C THR A 70 -9.21 -7.01 -9.19
N TYR A 71 -10.35 -6.34 -9.20
CA TYR A 71 -11.47 -6.71 -10.05
C TYR A 71 -11.14 -6.50 -11.53
N LEU A 72 -10.63 -5.31 -11.90
CA LEU A 72 -10.26 -4.98 -13.28
C LEU A 72 -9.11 -5.83 -13.82
N ALA A 73 -8.13 -6.15 -12.97
CA ALA A 73 -6.95 -6.92 -13.32
C ALA A 73 -7.07 -8.42 -12.96
N SER A 74 -8.26 -8.90 -12.57
CA SER A 74 -8.46 -10.26 -12.07
C SER A 74 -7.97 -11.35 -13.03
N SER A 75 -8.18 -11.19 -14.33
CA SER A 75 -7.73 -12.12 -15.36
C SER A 75 -6.21 -12.13 -15.60
N MET A 76 -5.49 -11.14 -15.05
CA MET A 76 -4.05 -10.99 -15.18
C MET A 76 -3.30 -11.42 -13.91
N TYR A 77 -4.00 -11.91 -12.89
CA TYR A 77 -3.39 -12.37 -11.64
C TYR A 77 -3.47 -13.89 -11.51
N ASP A 78 -2.47 -14.58 -12.07
CA ASP A 78 -2.32 -16.03 -11.95
C ASP A 78 -0.93 -16.36 -11.44
N TYR A 79 -0.82 -16.76 -10.17
CA TYR A 79 0.48 -16.92 -9.54
C TYR A 79 0.97 -18.37 -9.59
N ASN A 80 2.29 -18.54 -9.51
CA ASN A 80 2.93 -19.86 -9.33
C ASN A 80 2.63 -20.53 -7.96
N HIS A 81 1.74 -19.94 -7.15
CA HIS A 81 1.26 -20.46 -5.88
C HIS A 81 -0.28 -20.45 -5.87
N VAL A 82 -0.88 -21.46 -5.24
CA VAL A 82 -2.35 -21.52 -5.08
C VAL A 82 -2.79 -20.60 -3.95
N TYR A 83 -3.14 -19.36 -4.29
CA TYR A 83 -3.68 -18.38 -3.35
C TYR A 83 -5.20 -18.47 -3.19
N ILE A 84 -5.69 -18.04 -2.03
CA ILE A 84 -7.13 -17.89 -1.79
C ILE A 84 -7.74 -16.93 -2.81
N THR A 85 -8.93 -17.27 -3.31
CA THR A 85 -9.76 -16.38 -4.12
C THR A 85 -11.02 -15.98 -3.35
N ILE A 86 -11.41 -14.71 -3.47
CA ILE A 86 -12.60 -14.13 -2.84
C ILE A 86 -13.39 -13.42 -3.94
N LEU A 87 -14.61 -13.91 -4.22
CA LEU A 87 -15.45 -13.37 -5.30
C LEU A 87 -14.71 -13.29 -6.67
N GLY A 88 -13.88 -14.30 -6.96
CA GLY A 88 -13.07 -14.34 -8.19
C GLY A 88 -11.82 -13.47 -8.19
N MET A 89 -11.53 -12.73 -7.13
CA MET A 89 -10.29 -11.94 -6.98
C MET A 89 -9.26 -12.69 -6.15
N ASN A 90 -7.99 -12.65 -6.54
CA ASN A 90 -6.91 -13.23 -5.77
C ASN A 90 -6.68 -12.41 -4.47
N ALA A 91 -6.69 -13.09 -3.32
CA ALA A 91 -6.57 -12.43 -2.02
C ALA A 91 -5.19 -11.77 -1.83
N TYR A 92 -4.13 -12.34 -2.40
CA TYR A 92 -2.78 -11.81 -2.27
C TYR A 92 -2.67 -10.36 -2.77
N PRO A 93 -2.95 -10.05 -4.06
CA PRO A 93 -2.92 -8.66 -4.53
C PRO A 93 -4.04 -7.81 -3.90
N LEU A 94 -5.20 -8.38 -3.57
CA LEU A 94 -6.30 -7.61 -2.96
C LEU A 94 -5.89 -6.97 -1.63
N PHE A 95 -5.38 -7.78 -0.70
CA PHE A 95 -4.95 -7.27 0.59
C PHE A 95 -3.58 -6.61 0.51
N GLY A 96 -2.69 -7.08 -0.36
CA GLY A 96 -1.39 -6.47 -0.63
C GLY A 96 -1.52 -5.01 -1.08
N TRP A 97 -2.40 -4.71 -2.04
CA TRP A 97 -2.66 -3.34 -2.49
C TRP A 97 -3.28 -2.47 -1.39
N ALA A 98 -4.27 -2.99 -0.67
CA ALA A 98 -4.94 -2.24 0.40
C ALA A 98 -3.98 -1.85 1.52
N ILE A 99 -3.14 -2.80 1.97
CA ILE A 99 -2.12 -2.61 2.99
C ILE A 99 -0.99 -1.74 2.47
N GLY A 100 -0.48 -1.99 1.26
CA GLY A 100 0.64 -1.26 0.68
C GLY A 100 0.34 0.23 0.54
N LEU A 101 -0.82 0.57 -0.05
CA LEU A 101 -1.28 1.96 -0.19
C LEU A 101 -1.47 2.63 1.18
N PHE A 102 -2.15 1.95 2.12
CA PHE A 102 -2.36 2.49 3.46
C PHE A 102 -1.05 2.67 4.23
N GLY A 103 -0.15 1.68 4.16
CA GLY A 103 1.15 1.65 4.82
C GLY A 103 2.08 2.76 4.32
N VAL A 104 2.16 2.96 3.00
CA VAL A 104 2.95 4.08 2.46
C VAL A 104 2.39 5.43 2.94
N TYR A 105 1.07 5.58 3.03
CA TYR A 105 0.48 6.80 3.58
C TYR A 105 0.75 6.96 5.07
N MET A 106 0.70 5.89 5.86
CA MET A 106 1.08 5.91 7.27
C MET A 106 2.51 6.45 7.43
N ILE A 107 3.47 5.89 6.69
CA ILE A 107 4.87 6.34 6.68
C ILE A 107 4.94 7.81 6.25
N PHE A 108 4.28 8.20 5.16
CA PHE A 108 4.30 9.60 4.71
C PHE A 108 3.74 10.56 5.75
N SER A 109 2.59 10.22 6.32
CA SER A 109 1.86 11.03 7.30
C SER A 109 2.67 11.20 8.58
N HIS A 110 3.49 10.20 8.93
CA HIS A 110 4.41 10.26 10.05
C HIS A 110 5.38 11.44 9.92
N TYR A 111 6.01 11.58 8.76
CA TYR A 111 6.92 12.68 8.45
C TYR A 111 6.19 13.98 8.06
N GLY A 112 4.86 13.95 7.96
CA GLY A 112 4.03 15.06 7.51
C GLY A 112 4.19 16.35 8.31
N TYR A 113 4.66 16.29 9.57
CA TYR A 113 4.96 17.50 10.34
C TYR A 113 6.08 18.34 9.71
N ARG A 114 7.06 17.70 9.06
CA ARG A 114 8.14 18.36 8.31
C ARG A 114 7.63 19.00 7.03
N PHE A 115 6.54 18.47 6.47
CA PHE A 115 5.96 18.93 5.21
C PHE A 115 4.80 19.91 5.39
N LYS A 116 4.50 20.36 6.61
CA LYS A 116 3.34 21.24 6.89
C LYS A 116 3.30 22.49 6.01
N LYS A 117 4.46 23.12 5.76
CA LYS A 117 4.60 24.33 4.94
C LYS A 117 4.80 24.05 3.44
N CYS A 118 4.92 22.79 3.04
CA CYS A 118 5.12 22.44 1.64
C CYS A 118 3.84 22.66 0.83
N ARG A 119 4.01 23.19 -0.39
CA ARG A 119 2.93 23.26 -1.38
C ARG A 119 2.41 21.86 -1.71
N PHE A 120 1.16 21.79 -2.16
CA PHE A 120 0.49 20.53 -2.52
C PHE A 120 1.31 19.70 -3.50
N THR A 121 1.77 20.32 -4.60
CA THR A 121 2.57 19.66 -5.64
C THR A 121 3.83 19.04 -5.07
N LYS A 122 4.52 19.73 -4.14
CA LYS A 122 5.71 19.18 -3.48
C LYS A 122 5.40 17.97 -2.63
N LYS A 123 4.25 17.96 -1.91
CA LYS A 123 3.82 16.79 -1.14
C LYS A 123 3.47 15.62 -2.03
N LEU A 124 2.76 15.88 -3.13
CA LEU A 124 2.42 14.86 -4.13
C LEU A 124 3.69 14.23 -4.70
N LEU A 125 4.65 15.04 -5.17
CA LEU A 125 5.91 14.53 -5.72
C LEU A 125 6.71 13.69 -4.71
N LEU A 126 6.80 14.15 -3.45
CA LEU A 126 7.47 13.40 -2.39
C LEU A 126 6.76 12.07 -2.08
N PHE A 127 5.42 12.08 -2.06
CA PHE A 127 4.64 10.87 -1.87
C PHE A 127 4.85 9.89 -3.04
N CYS A 128 4.76 10.36 -4.29
CA CYS A 128 4.98 9.55 -5.48
C CYS A 128 6.37 8.89 -5.45
N LEU A 129 7.41 9.67 -5.17
CA LEU A 129 8.78 9.14 -5.08
C LEU A 129 8.89 8.04 -4.03
N MET A 130 8.37 8.28 -2.82
CA MET A 130 8.41 7.30 -1.75
C MET A 130 7.61 6.04 -2.08
N TYR A 131 6.43 6.20 -2.67
CA TYR A 131 5.59 5.10 -3.12
C TYR A 131 6.26 4.27 -4.21
N TRP A 132 6.82 4.89 -5.24
CA TRP A 132 7.49 4.18 -6.34
C TRP A 132 8.71 3.40 -5.86
N ILE A 133 9.52 3.98 -4.98
CA ILE A 133 10.66 3.27 -4.38
C ILE A 133 10.18 2.05 -3.59
N LEU A 134 9.20 2.22 -2.71
CA LEU A 134 8.68 1.11 -1.91
C LEU A 134 8.00 0.03 -2.75
N LEU A 135 7.27 0.42 -3.80
CA LEU A 135 6.65 -0.49 -4.75
C LEU A 135 7.72 -1.34 -5.46
N ILE A 136 8.74 -0.70 -6.03
CA ILE A 136 9.83 -1.42 -6.72
C ILE A 136 10.55 -2.37 -5.75
N ILE A 137 10.82 -1.94 -4.51
CA ILE A 137 11.43 -2.82 -3.50
C ILE A 137 10.53 -4.01 -3.20
N ALA A 138 9.24 -3.77 -2.94
CA ALA A 138 8.29 -4.84 -2.61
C ALA A 138 8.18 -5.87 -3.75
N GLU A 139 8.08 -5.41 -4.99
CA GLU A 139 8.01 -6.26 -6.19
C GLU A 139 9.30 -7.02 -6.42
N THR A 140 10.46 -6.37 -6.25
CA THR A 140 11.77 -7.02 -6.37
C THR A 140 11.94 -8.11 -5.32
N VAL A 141 11.54 -7.84 -4.07
CA VAL A 141 11.62 -8.80 -2.96
C VAL A 141 10.64 -9.96 -3.19
N ALA A 142 9.39 -9.69 -3.57
CA ALA A 142 8.41 -10.72 -3.87
C ALA A 142 8.89 -11.65 -5.00
N TYR A 143 9.43 -11.07 -6.08
CA TYR A 143 9.89 -11.81 -7.24
C TYR A 143 11.17 -12.61 -6.95
N HIS A 144 12.25 -11.94 -6.55
CA HIS A 144 13.58 -12.56 -6.47
C HIS A 144 13.88 -13.28 -5.16
N ILE A 145 13.22 -12.90 -4.05
CA ILE A 145 13.48 -13.49 -2.74
C ILE A 145 12.39 -14.50 -2.39
N PHE A 146 11.12 -14.14 -2.59
CA PHE A 146 10.00 -15.01 -2.25
C PHE A 146 9.50 -15.89 -3.40
N ASN A 147 10.08 -15.75 -4.60
CA ASN A 147 9.73 -16.54 -5.78
C ASN A 147 8.21 -16.49 -6.06
N ILE A 148 7.61 -15.30 -5.93
CA ILE A 148 6.21 -15.05 -6.26
C ILE A 148 6.16 -14.49 -7.68
N HIS A 149 5.75 -15.33 -8.62
CA HIS A 149 5.70 -15.00 -10.04
C HIS A 149 4.28 -15.03 -10.54
N ASP A 150 3.90 -13.99 -11.27
CA ASP A 150 2.65 -13.95 -12.03
C ASP A 150 2.86 -14.62 -13.39
N LEU A 151 2.30 -15.81 -13.53
CA LEU A 151 2.37 -16.66 -14.72
C LEU A 151 1.55 -16.08 -15.87
N ALA A 152 0.42 -15.42 -15.60
CA ALA A 152 -0.42 -14.82 -16.63
C ALA A 152 0.32 -13.74 -17.43
N THR A 153 1.28 -13.08 -16.78
CA THR A 153 2.01 -11.95 -17.36
C THR A 153 3.52 -12.20 -17.51
N ALA A 154 3.99 -13.44 -17.28
CA ALA A 154 5.41 -13.79 -17.33
C ALA A 154 6.08 -13.53 -18.70
N ALA A 155 5.30 -13.52 -19.79
CA ALA A 155 5.80 -13.26 -21.14
C ALA A 155 6.14 -11.77 -21.40
N TYR A 156 5.63 -10.85 -20.60
CA TYR A 156 5.93 -9.42 -20.74
C TYR A 156 7.33 -9.10 -20.19
N SER A 157 7.96 -8.05 -20.72
CA SER A 157 9.21 -7.56 -20.16
C SER A 157 8.99 -6.99 -18.76
N GLY A 158 9.87 -7.37 -17.84
CA GLY A 158 9.96 -6.73 -16.53
C GLY A 158 10.52 -5.31 -16.64
N LEU A 159 10.50 -4.57 -15.54
CA LEU A 159 11.11 -3.24 -15.50
C LEU A 159 12.61 -3.30 -15.79
N PRO A 160 13.15 -2.29 -16.50
CA PRO A 160 14.60 -2.12 -16.61
C PRO A 160 15.16 -1.94 -15.19
N LEU A 161 16.28 -2.62 -14.88
CA LEU A 161 16.99 -2.67 -13.59
C LEU A 161 16.62 -3.82 -12.64
N CYS A 162 15.35 -4.00 -12.27
CA CYS A 162 14.98 -5.03 -11.29
C CYS A 162 14.54 -6.36 -11.92
N ASN A 163 14.20 -6.38 -13.22
CA ASN A 163 13.54 -7.54 -13.86
C ASN A 163 12.38 -8.08 -13.01
N CYS A 164 11.47 -7.18 -12.64
CA CYS A 164 10.30 -7.41 -11.79
C CYS A 164 9.08 -6.73 -12.43
N MET A 165 7.86 -7.00 -11.95
CA MET A 165 6.61 -6.50 -12.57
C MET A 165 6.49 -6.80 -14.07
N HIS A 166 6.63 -8.08 -14.44
CA HIS A 166 6.34 -8.55 -15.79
C HIS A 166 4.85 -8.37 -16.04
N ALA A 167 4.46 -7.32 -16.79
CA ALA A 167 3.06 -6.99 -17.05
C ALA A 167 2.92 -6.13 -18.31
N PRO A 168 1.75 -6.07 -18.95
CA PRO A 168 1.50 -5.11 -20.01
C PRO A 168 1.76 -3.67 -19.55
N HIS A 169 2.17 -2.79 -20.46
CA HIS A 169 2.51 -1.40 -20.11
C HIS A 169 1.38 -0.63 -19.43
N TRP A 170 0.11 -0.92 -19.76
CA TRP A 170 -1.02 -0.27 -19.09
C TRP A 170 -1.13 -0.67 -17.61
N MET A 171 -0.79 -1.92 -17.28
CA MET A 171 -0.84 -2.46 -15.92
C MET A 171 0.34 -1.92 -15.11
N GLN A 172 1.54 -1.88 -15.70
CA GLN A 172 2.70 -1.20 -15.11
C GLN A 172 2.39 0.28 -14.84
N ALA A 173 1.81 1.00 -15.80
CA ALA A 173 1.41 2.40 -15.60
C ALA A 173 0.38 2.54 -14.47
N ALA A 174 -0.59 1.63 -14.37
CA ALA A 174 -1.58 1.62 -13.29
C ALA A 174 -0.93 1.38 -11.92
N TYR A 175 0.04 0.46 -11.82
CA TYR A 175 0.84 0.25 -10.61
C TYR A 175 1.50 1.54 -10.15
N PHE A 176 2.15 2.29 -11.05
CA PHE A 176 2.75 3.58 -10.70
C PHE A 176 1.73 4.69 -10.40
N ALA A 177 0.52 4.61 -10.96
CA ALA A 177 -0.53 5.61 -10.78
C ALA A 177 -1.37 5.44 -9.49
N MET A 178 -1.50 4.21 -8.95
CA MET A 178 -2.36 3.93 -7.79
C MET A 178 -1.98 4.74 -6.54
N GLY A 179 -0.69 4.84 -6.21
CA GLY A 179 -0.21 5.68 -5.11
C GLY A 179 -0.60 7.16 -5.27
N PRO A 180 -0.24 7.82 -6.39
CA PRO A 180 -0.68 9.18 -6.69
C PRO A 180 -2.20 9.37 -6.56
N ILE A 181 -3.01 8.50 -7.17
CA ILE A 181 -4.48 8.56 -7.12
C ILE A 181 -4.96 8.48 -5.66
N TYR A 182 -4.46 7.51 -4.90
CA TYR A 182 -4.79 7.34 -3.49
C TYR A 182 -4.47 8.59 -2.67
N PHE A 183 -3.28 9.16 -2.85
CA PHE A 183 -2.85 10.36 -2.15
C PHE A 183 -3.73 11.58 -2.50
N LEU A 184 -4.07 11.75 -3.78
CA LEU A 184 -4.96 12.82 -4.24
C LEU A 184 -6.32 12.73 -3.54
N ILE A 185 -6.94 11.55 -3.50
CA ILE A 185 -8.24 11.34 -2.85
C ILE A 185 -8.18 11.72 -1.38
N ILE A 186 -7.15 11.26 -0.64
CA ILE A 186 -7.00 11.59 0.79
C ILE A 186 -6.76 13.08 1.01
N GLU A 187 -5.91 13.71 0.21
CA GLU A 187 -5.63 15.14 0.35
C GLU A 187 -6.86 16.00 0.02
N LEU A 188 -7.61 15.67 -1.04
CA LEU A 188 -8.85 16.36 -1.40
C LEU A 188 -9.91 16.22 -0.32
N LYS A 189 -10.15 15.00 0.17
CA LYS A 189 -11.05 14.75 1.31
C LYS A 189 -10.67 15.61 2.52
N SER A 190 -9.39 15.62 2.87
CA SER A 190 -8.93 16.38 4.03
C SER A 190 -9.06 17.90 3.86
N ARG A 191 -8.93 18.43 2.64
CA ARG A 191 -9.17 19.86 2.36
C ARG A 191 -10.65 20.18 2.52
N TYR A 192 -11.51 19.33 2.00
CA TYR A 192 -12.96 19.45 2.12
C TYR A 192 -13.43 19.44 3.58
N ASP A 193 -12.91 18.51 4.38
CA ASP A 193 -13.20 18.44 5.82
C ASP A 193 -12.71 19.70 6.55
N SER A 194 -11.66 20.35 6.04
CA SER A 194 -11.09 21.57 6.65
C SER A 194 -11.83 22.85 6.27
N SER A 195 -12.59 22.86 5.17
CA SER A 195 -13.38 24.04 4.74
C SER A 195 -14.78 24.09 5.36
N ARG A 196 -15.22 23.00 6.02
CA ARG A 196 -16.51 22.89 6.71
C ARG A 196 -16.45 23.29 8.19
N ILE A 197 -15.26 23.64 8.70
CA ILE A 197 -14.99 24.04 10.08
C ILE A 197 -14.58 25.51 10.08
#